data_AF-A0A7V1EPB5-F1
#
_entry.id   AF-A0A7V1EPB5-F1
#
_cell.length_a   1.000
_cell.length_b   1.000
_cell.length_c   1.000
_cell.angle_alpha   90.00
_cell.angle_beta   90.00
_cell.angle_gamma   90.00
#
_symmetry.space_group_name_H-M   'P 1'
#
loop_
_entity.id
_entity.type
_entity.pdbx_description
1 polymer ?
#
loop_
_entity_poly.entity_id
_entity_poly.type
_entity_poly.pdbx_seq_one_letter_code
_entity_poly.pdbx_strand_id
1 'polypeptide(L)' 'MENINIADQLDRASISIPLNTAEGNGKTYPKDRKRYFEIARASVLESASCLDVIVIKKLLNEDEVIEGK' A
#
# COMPACT_ATOMS: atom_id res chain seq x y z
N MET A 1 11.07 -2.71 -21.63
CA MET A 1 10.31 -1.95 -20.63
C MET A 1 9.85 -2.93 -19.59
N GLU A 2 10.37 -2.78 -18.38
CA GLU A 2 10.07 -3.63 -17.24
C GLU A 2 8.55 -3.58 -17.02
N ASN A 3 7.89 -4.70 -17.24
CA ASN A 3 6.46 -4.83 -16.99
C ASN A 3 6.32 -4.86 -15.48
N ILE A 4 6.24 -3.70 -14.83
CA ILE A 4 5.89 -3.61 -13.42
C ILE A 4 4.52 -4.27 -13.30
N ASN A 5 4.52 -5.50 -12.77
CA ASN A 5 3.29 -6.23 -12.54
C ASN A 5 2.54 -5.47 -11.44
N ILE A 6 1.40 -4.87 -11.79
CA ILE A 6 0.61 -4.07 -10.85
C ILE A 6 0.19 -4.90 -9.62
N ALA A 7 0.05 -6.22 -9.79
CA ALA A 7 -0.19 -7.14 -8.69
C ALA A 7 1.01 -7.24 -7.74
N ASP A 8 2.25 -7.29 -8.25
CA ASP A 8 3.47 -7.26 -7.41
C ASP A 8 3.57 -5.95 -6.63
N GLN A 9 3.28 -4.82 -7.29
CA GLN A 9 3.31 -3.52 -6.62
C GLN A 9 2.23 -3.41 -5.53
N LEU A 10 1.02 -3.92 -5.80
CA LEU A 10 -0.07 -3.98 -4.82
C LEU A 10 0.28 -4.92 -3.65
N ASP A 11 0.85 -6.10 -3.91
CA ASP A 11 1.28 -7.03 -2.88
C ASP A 11 2.36 -6.41 -1.99
N ARG A 12 3.40 -5.83 -2.58
CA ARG A 12 4.48 -5.18 -1.80
C ARG A 12 3.95 -4.00 -0.97
N ALA A 13 3.12 -3.15 -1.56
CA ALA A 13 2.55 -2.01 -0.85
C ALA A 13 1.61 -2.46 0.28
N SER A 14 0.70 -3.40 0.01
CA SER A 14 -0.26 -3.90 1.00
C SER A 14 0.43 -4.60 2.18
N ILE A 15 1.50 -5.38 1.93
CA ILE A 15 2.32 -6.02 2.98
C ILE A 15 3.12 -4.98 3.79
N SER A 16 3.60 -3.92 3.15
CA SER A 16 4.36 -2.85 3.82
C SER A 16 3.55 -2.11 4.89
N ILE A 17 2.23 -1.98 4.72
CA ILE A 17 1.34 -1.27 5.65
C ILE A 17 1.36 -1.89 7.06
N PRO A 18 0.97 -3.16 7.27
CA PRO A 18 0.98 -3.78 8.60
C PRO A 18 2.40 -3.94 9.14
N LEU A 19 3.41 -4.21 8.29
CA LEU A 19 4.80 -4.34 8.72
C LEU A 19 5.33 -3.04 9.34
N ASN A 20 5.18 -1.92 8.65
CA ASN A 20 5.62 -0.62 9.18
C ASN A 20 4.76 -0.18 10.36
N THR A 21 3.47 -0.52 10.39
CA THR A 21 2.62 -0.24 11.56
C THR A 21 3.09 -1.02 12.80
N ALA A 22 3.37 -2.31 12.66
CA ALA A 22 3.87 -3.14 13.74
C ALA A 22 5.26 -2.67 14.20
N GLU A 23 6.18 -2.43 13.27
CA GLU A 23 7.53 -1.96 13.60
C GLU A 23 7.52 -0.57 14.24
N GLY A 24 6.66 0.34 13.74
CA GLY A 24 6.43 1.64 14.34
C GLY A 24 5.94 1.53 15.77
N ASN A 25 4.98 0.66 16.07
CA ASN A 25 4.55 0.41 17.45
C ASN A 25 5.63 -0.19 18.35
N GLY A 26 6.62 -0.89 17.76
CA GLY A 26 7.76 -1.43 18.48
C GLY A 26 8.82 -0.40 18.88
N LYS A 27 8.78 0.86 18.42
CA LYS A 27 9.80 1.85 18.80
C LYS A 27 9.46 2.57 20.10
N THR A 28 10.47 2.72 20.94
CA THR A 28 10.38 3.38 22.26
C THR A 28 10.06 4.88 22.15
N TYR A 29 10.74 5.59 21.25
CA TYR A 29 10.62 7.05 21.18
C TYR A 29 9.64 7.51 20.09
N PRO A 30 8.74 8.47 20.37
CA PRO A 30 7.77 8.97 19.37
C PRO A 30 8.39 9.42 18.05
N LYS A 31 9.57 10.06 18.09
CA LYS A 31 10.28 10.53 16.90
C LYS A 31 10.65 9.39 15.95
N ASP A 32 10.97 8.21 16.49
CA ASP A 32 11.37 7.05 15.72
C ASP A 32 10.14 6.35 15.12
N ARG A 33 9.00 6.38 15.83
CA ARG A 33 7.70 5.85 15.35
C ARG A 33 7.17 6.60 14.13
N LYS A 34 7.33 7.92 14.11
CA LYS A 34 6.78 8.81 13.08
C LYS A 34 7.14 8.33 11.67
N ARG A 35 8.42 8.01 11.42
CA ARG A 35 8.90 7.58 10.10
C ARG A 35 8.18 6.32 9.60
N TYR A 36 7.95 5.35 10.47
CA TYR A 36 7.27 4.10 10.09
C TYR A 36 5.80 4.33 9.76
N PHE A 37 5.10 5.17 10.53
CA PHE A 37 3.71 5.51 10.21
C PHE A 37 3.59 6.36 8.93
N GLU A 38 4.58 7.21 8.64
CA GLU A 38 4.65 7.92 7.36
C GLU A 38 4.84 6.94 6.18
N ILE A 39 5.70 5.93 6.33
CA ILE A 39 5.87 4.87 5.32
C ILE A 39 4.59 4.04 5.17
N ALA A 40 3.97 3.60 6.27
CA ALA A 40 2.72 2.85 6.23
C ALA A 40 1.63 3.64 5.50
N ARG A 41 1.48 4.94 5.80
CA ARG A 41 0.54 5.83 5.11
C ARG A 41 0.86 5.98 3.62
N ALA A 42 2.14 6.10 3.25
CA ALA A 42 2.53 6.15 1.85
C ALA A 42 2.16 4.85 1.12
N SER A 43 2.39 3.69 1.75
CA SER A 43 2.01 2.39 1.19
C SER A 43 0.49 2.19 1.07
N VAL A 44 -0.33 2.79 1.96
CA VAL A 44 -1.80 2.83 1.79
C VAL A 44 -2.17 3.58 0.50
N LEU A 45 -1.61 4.78 0.29
CA LEU A 45 -1.90 5.58 -0.89
C LEU A 45 -1.43 4.90 -2.18
N GLU A 46 -0.28 4.23 -2.13
CA GLU A 46 0.23 3.42 -3.23
C GLU A 46 -0.68 2.23 -3.54
N SER A 47 -1.20 1.53 -2.52
CA SER A 47 -2.15 0.42 -2.69
C SER A 47 -3.45 0.89 -3.35
N ALA A 48 -4.02 1.99 -2.87
CA ALA A 48 -5.22 2.59 -3.47
C ALA A 48 -4.98 2.99 -4.94
N SER A 49 -3.82 3.61 -5.22
CA SER A 49 -3.42 3.96 -6.59
C SER A 49 -3.25 2.73 -7.48
N CYS A 50 -2.76 1.60 -6.94
CA CYS A 50 -2.66 0.36 -7.69
C CYS A 50 -4.05 -0.18 -8.09
N LEU A 51 -5.03 -0.10 -7.18
CA LEU A 51 -6.42 -0.45 -7.48
C LEU A 51 -7.03 0.45 -8.55
N ASP A 52 -6.75 1.76 -8.52
CA ASP A 52 -7.15 2.69 -9.60
C ASP A 52 -6.57 2.27 -10.95
N VAL A 53 -5.28 1.94 -10.98
CA VAL A 53 -4.60 1.47 -12.22
C VAL A 53 -5.20 0.16 -12.73
N ILE A 54 -5.56 -0.78 -11.85
CA ILE A 54 -6.22 -2.04 -12.21
C ILE A 54 -7.56 -1.77 -12.93
N VAL A 55 -8.37 -0.84 -12.41
CA VAL A 55 -9.63 -0.43 -13.04
C VAL A 55 -9.39 0.26 -14.39
N ILE A 56 -8.43 1.20 -14.45
CA ILE A 56 -8.07 1.90 -15.70
C ILE A 56 -7.62 0.91 -16.78
N LYS A 57 -6.89 -0.15 -16.39
CA LYS A 57 -6.45 -1.21 -17.30
C LYS A 57 -7.56 -2.23 -17.62
N LYS A 58 -8.78 -2.06 -17.09
CA LYS A 58 -9.94 -2.93 -17.28
C LYS A 58 -9.68 -4.38 -16.85
N LEU A 59 -8.83 -4.55 -15.83
CA LEU A 59 -8.53 -5.87 -15.26
C LEU A 59 -9.59 -6.29 -14.24
N LEU A 60 -10.15 -5.31 -13.52
CA LEU A 60 -11.31 -5.41 -12.63
C LEU A 60 -12.19 -4.16 -12.82
N ASN A 61 -13.43 -4.20 -12.35
CA ASN A 61 -14.33 -3.05 -12.31
C ASN A 61 -14.29 -2.32 -10.94
N GLU A 62 -14.97 -1.18 -10.85
CA GLU A 62 -14.97 -0.35 -9.62
C GLU A 62 -15.57 -1.09 -8.41
N ASP A 63 -16.65 -1.85 -8.62
CA ASP A 63 -17.32 -2.60 -7.56
C ASP A 63 -16.41 -3.72 -7.01
N GLU A 64 -15.53 -4.28 -7.85
CA GLU A 64 -14.55 -5.30 -7.46
C GLU A 64 -13.40 -4.75 -6.61
N VAL A 65 -13.09 -3.44 -6.70
CA VAL A 65 -11.96 -2.84 -5.98
C VAL A 65 -12.38 -1.94 -4.82
N ILE A 66 -13.66 -1.59 -4.70
CA ILE A 66 -14.15 -0.66 -3.67
C ILE A 66 -13.90 -1.18 -2.25
N GLU A 67 -14.03 -2.49 -2.02
CA GLU A 67 -13.78 -3.11 -0.71
C GLU A 67 -12.29 -3.01 -0.30
N GLY A 68 -11.39 -2.93 -1.29
CA GLY A 68 -9.95 -2.80 -1.07
C GLY A 68 -9.46 -1.38 -0.83
N LYS A 69 -10.34 -0.36 -0.85
CA LYS A 69 -10.03 1.06 -0.63
C LYS A 69 -10.63 1.59 0.66
#